data_AF-A0A838FPA3-F1
#
_entry.id   AF-A0A838FPA3-F1
#
_cell.length_a   1.000
_cell.length_b   1.000
_cell.length_c   1.000
_cell.angle_alpha   90.00
_cell.angle_beta   90.00
_cell.angle_gamma   90.00
#
_symmetry.space_group_name_H-M   'P 1'
#
loop_
_entity.id
_entity.type
_entity.pdbx_description
1 polymer ?
#
loop_
_entity_poly.entity_id
_entity_poly.type
_entity_poly.pdbx_seq_one_letter_code
_entity_poly.pdbx_strand_id
1 'polypeptide(L)' 'MKTVTIRDLRQRWPETEKALAVEHEIIITRDGQPVAKLSRI' A
#
# COMPACT_ATOMS: atom_id res chain seq x y z
N MET A 1 -3.69 8.01 5.94
CA MET A 1 -2.45 7.20 6.01
C MET A 1 -2.85 5.74 6.14
N LYS A 2 -2.83 5.03 5.01
CA LYS A 2 -3.18 3.61 4.95
C LYS A 2 -1.91 2.77 4.96
N THR A 3 -1.93 1.68 5.72
CA THR A 3 -0.82 0.71 5.77
C THR A 3 -1.31 -0.62 5.22
N VAL A 4 -0.57 -1.22 4.29
CA VAL A 4 -0.89 -2.52 3.68
C VAL A 4 0.31 -3.44 3.80
N THR A 5 0.07 -4.74 3.97
CA THR A 5 1.18 -5.70 3.94
C THR A 5 1.61 -5.95 2.50
N ILE A 6 2.86 -6.35 2.30
CA ILE A 6 3.37 -6.71 0.96
C ILE A 6 2.59 -7.89 0.33
N ARG A 7 2.00 -8.75 1.17
CA ARG A 7 1.13 -9.86 0.74
C ARG A 7 -0.19 -9.32 0.19
N ASP A 8 -0.84 -8.44 0.95
CA ASP A 8 -2.13 -7.84 0.56
C ASP A 8 -1.96 -7.01 -0.70
N LEU A 9 -0.87 -6.24 -0.79
CA LEU A 9 -0.53 -5.47 -1.99
C LEU A 9 -0.47 -6.36 -3.23
N ARG A 10 0.16 -7.54 -3.13
CA ARG A 10 0.31 -8.48 -4.26
C ARG A 10 -1.01 -9.17 -4.61
N GLN A 11 -1.80 -9.54 -3.60
CA GLN A 11 -3.05 -10.28 -3.81
C GLN A 11 -4.21 -9.37 -4.21
N ARG A 12 -4.15 -8.08 -3.86
CA ARG A 12 -5.22 -7.08 -4.00
C ARG A 12 -4.68 -5.79 -4.60
N TRP A 13 -3.85 -5.92 -5.64
CA TRP A 13 -3.31 -4.75 -6.34
C TRP A 13 -4.41 -3.82 -6.86
N PRO A 14 -5.48 -4.31 -7.53
CA PRO A 14 -6.53 -3.42 -8.06
C PRO A 14 -7.24 -2.60 -6.96
N GLU A 15 -7.51 -3.20 -5.80
CA GLU A 15 -8.12 -2.51 -4.67
C GLU A 15 -7.15 -1.51 -4.03
N THR A 16 -5.87 -1.87 -3.97
CA THR A 16 -4.84 -1.01 -3.39
C THR A 16 -4.56 0.20 -4.28
N GLU A 17 -4.59 0.04 -5.60
CA GLU A 17 -4.49 1.13 -6.57
C GLU A 17 -5.67 2.09 -6.47
N LYS A 18 -6.90 1.59 -6.35
CA LYS A 18 -8.08 2.43 -6.06
C LYS A 18 -7.93 3.18 -4.74
N ALA A 19 -7.38 2.54 -3.72
CA ALA A 19 -7.12 3.19 -2.43
C ALA A 19 -6.02 4.25 -2.55
N LEU A 20 -4.97 4.02 -3.35
CA LEU A 20 -3.90 4.98 -3.61
C LEU A 20 -4.45 6.24 -4.29
N ALA A 21 -5.42 6.07 -5.19
CA ALA A 21 -6.07 7.19 -5.87
C ALA A 21 -6.79 8.14 -4.90
N VAL A 22 -7.21 7.65 -3.72
CA VAL A 22 -7.90 8.43 -2.68
C VAL A 22 -6.93 8.89 -1.59
N GLU A 23 -6.12 7.98 -1.05
CA GLU A 23 -5.22 8.25 0.08
C GLU A 23 -3.94 8.99 -0.31
N HIS A 24 -3.59 9.03 -1.61
CA HIS A 24 -2.36 9.61 -2.19
C HIS A 24 -1.05 8.93 -1.75
N GLU A 25 -1.04 8.31 -0.58
CA GLU A 25 0.10 7.63 0.02
C GLU A 25 -0.32 6.38 0.80
N ILE A 26 0.39 5.28 0.56
CA ILE A 26 0.20 4.01 1.25
C ILE A 26 1.56 3.48 1.73
N ILE A 27 1.67 3.18 3.02
CA ILE A 27 2.85 2.53 3.59
C ILE A 27 2.72 1.02 3.40
N ILE A 28 3.78 0.41 2.88
CA ILE A 28 3.86 -1.03 2.71
C ILE A 28 4.69 -1.62 3.83
N THR A 29 4.14 -2.59 4.53
CA THR A 29 4.83 -3.32 5.61
C THR A 29 5.10 -4.77 5.25
N ARG A 30 6.15 -5.33 5.83
CA ARG A 30 6.45 -6.76 5.81
C ARG A 30 6.82 -7.18 7.23
N ASP A 31 6.18 -8.22 7.73
CA ASP A 31 6.44 -8.77 9.08
C ASP A 31 6.38 -7.68 10.18
N GLY A 32 5.47 -6.71 10.02
CA GLY A 32 5.27 -5.59 10.94
C GLY A 32 6.20 -4.39 10.74
N GLN A 33 7.19 -4.48 9.85
CA GLN A 33 8.13 -3.38 9.59
C GLN A 33 7.78 -2.64 8.29
N PRO A 34 7.86 -1.30 8.25
CA PRO A 34 7.69 -0.54 7.02
C PRO A 34 8.87 -0.79 6.07
N VAL A 35 8.58 -1.24 4.86
CA VAL A 35 9.60 -1.61 3.85
C VAL A 35 9.55 -0.75 2.60
N ALA A 36 8.40 -0.17 2.29
CA ALA A 36 8.24 0.68 1.11
C ALA A 36 7.08 1.66 1.29
N LYS A 37 7.01 2.61 0.37
CA LYS A 37 5.96 3.62 0.32
C LYS A 37 5.49 3.75 -1.11
N LEU A 38 4.19 3.63 -1.29
CA LEU A 38 3.54 3.83 -2.58
C LEU A 38 2.95 5.24 -2.58
N SER A 39 3.39 6.07 -3.52
CA SER A 39 2.92 7.45 -3.68
C SER A 39 2.52 7.69 -5.12
N ARG A 40 1.41 8.42 -5.32
CA ARG A 40 1.02 8.88 -6.64
C ARG A 40 1.83 10.14 -6.99
N ILE A 41 2.46 10.13 -8.17
CA ILE A 41 3.14 11.30 -8.78
C ILE A 41 2.17 11.93 -9.76
#